data_AF-A0A2N7VHR7-F1
#
_entry.id   AF-A0A2N7VHR7-F1
#
_cell.length_a   1.000
_cell.length_b   1.000
_cell.length_c   1.000
_cell.angle_alpha   90.00
_cell.angle_beta   90.00
_cell.angle_gamma   90.00
#
_symmetry.space_group_name_H-M   'P 1'
#
loop_
_entity.id
_entity.type
_entity.pdbx_description
1 polymer ?
#
loop_
_entity_poly.entity_id
_entity_poly.type
_entity_poly.pdbx_seq_one_letter_code
_entity_poly.pdbx_strand_id
1 'polypeptide(L)'
;MRKNKLTAEERRTSIFGLLLFMAAGGLILLCASTAGILQRPETADRCNTNAEGQIIPTRSADGVLQNVGDIYYSHRDGSDDVFIAACFPHRGGPDCHGPVEYVEGHTNEPVHVEFCGKTVTRLTISKNDLRFTPTTQEEFDAINAQGKRFDYIVLGIAVLLIAGSVIGFRRMRRA
;
A
#
# COMPACT_ATOMS: atom_id res chain seq x y z
N MET A 1 23.95 7.42 52.42
CA MET A 1 23.03 7.58 51.28
C MET A 1 23.00 9.05 50.86
N ARG A 2 23.68 9.45 49.77
CA ARG A 2 23.61 10.82 49.21
C ARG A 2 22.43 10.89 48.24
N LYS A 3 21.41 11.68 48.56
CA LYS A 3 20.34 12.04 47.63
C LYS A 3 20.86 13.15 46.72
N ASN A 4 21.21 12.83 45.49
CA ASN A 4 21.56 13.82 44.48
C ASN A 4 20.31 14.64 44.14
N LYS A 5 20.19 15.84 44.71
CA LYS A 5 19.23 16.84 44.28
C LYS A 5 19.75 17.43 42.97
N LEU A 6 19.20 17.01 41.83
CA LEU A 6 19.36 17.75 40.58
C LEU A 6 18.88 19.18 40.80
N THR A 7 19.70 20.15 40.39
CA THR A 7 19.34 21.57 40.43
C THR A 7 18.19 21.82 39.45
N ALA A 8 17.35 22.82 39.74
CA ALA A 8 16.14 23.11 38.95
C ALA A 8 16.43 23.37 37.46
N GLU A 9 17.66 23.78 37.14
CA GLU A 9 18.16 24.05 35.80
C GLU A 9 18.44 22.75 35.03
N GLU A 10 19.05 21.75 35.68
CA GLU A 10 19.36 20.43 35.12
C GLU A 10 18.08 19.61 34.86
N ARG A 11 17.03 19.84 35.67
CA ARG A 11 15.69 19.27 35.45
C ARG A 11 14.98 19.88 34.23
N ARG A 12 15.22 21.17 33.94
CA ARG A 12 14.60 21.86 32.78
C ARG A 12 15.22 21.41 31.47
N THR A 13 16.56 21.29 31.38
CA THR A 13 17.24 20.82 30.17
C THR A 13 16.87 19.36 29.83
N SER A 14 16.72 18.50 30.83
CA SER A 14 16.29 17.11 30.62
C SER A 14 14.85 16.99 30.08
N ILE A 15 13.91 17.78 30.59
CA ILE A 15 12.52 17.83 30.09
C ILE A 15 12.46 18.40 28.67
N PHE A 16 13.24 19.44 28.38
CA PHE A 16 13.33 20.00 27.03
C PHE A 16 13.89 19.00 26.02
N GLY A 17 14.93 18.25 26.38
CA GLY A 17 15.49 17.21 25.52
C GLY A 17 14.48 16.09 25.22
N LEU A 18 13.73 15.67 26.24
CA LEU A 18 12.68 14.65 26.10
C LEU A 18 11.53 15.12 25.19
N LEU A 19 11.10 16.38 25.32
CA LEU A 19 10.08 16.98 24.45
C LEU A 19 10.54 17.10 23.00
N LEU A 20 11.80 17.48 22.78
CA LEU A 20 12.40 17.53 21.44
C LEU A 20 12.46 16.14 20.79
N PHE A 21 12.82 15.11 21.56
CA PHE A 21 12.83 13.73 21.09
C PHE A 21 11.43 13.24 20.73
N MET A 22 10.43 13.52 21.57
CA MET A 22 9.03 13.16 21.29
C MET A 22 8.49 13.89 20.06
N ALA A 23 8.82 15.17 19.90
CA ALA A 23 8.44 15.97 18.73
C ALA A 23 9.11 15.46 17.45
N ALA A 24 10.41 15.14 17.49
CA ALA A 24 11.15 14.58 16.37
C ALA A 24 10.61 13.19 15.99
N GLY A 25 10.36 12.33 16.98
CA GLY A 25 9.75 11.01 16.75
C GLY A 25 8.35 11.10 16.14
N GLY A 26 7.52 12.02 16.64
CA GLY A 26 6.21 12.29 16.07
C GLY A 26 6.28 12.80 14.63
N LEU A 27 7.23 13.69 14.32
CA LEU A 27 7.44 14.20 12.96
C LEU A 27 7.93 13.09 12.00
N ILE A 28 8.84 12.21 12.46
CA ILE A 28 9.33 11.07 11.66
C ILE A 28 8.19 10.10 11.37
N LEU A 29 7.36 9.77 12.37
CA LEU A 29 6.18 8.93 12.19
C LEU A 29 5.18 9.57 11.22
N LEU A 30 4.98 10.88 11.33
CA LEU A 30 4.12 11.61 10.41
C LEU A 30 4.67 11.55 8.98
N CYS A 31 5.95 11.85 8.77
CA CYS A 31 6.62 11.74 7.47
C CYS A 31 6.52 10.32 6.90
N ALA A 32 6.76 9.29 7.71
CA ALA A 32 6.63 7.89 7.30
C ALA A 32 5.19 7.53 6.89
N SER A 33 4.18 7.99 7.63
CA SER A 33 2.77 7.79 7.26
C SER A 33 2.36 8.55 5.99
N THR A 34 2.93 9.73 5.77
CA THR A 34 2.63 10.57 4.58
C THR A 34 3.49 10.22 3.36
N ALA A 35 4.47 9.31 3.50
CA ALA A 35 5.31 8.90 2.38
C ALA A 35 4.50 8.24 1.26
N GLY A 36 3.36 7.62 1.59
CA GLY A 36 2.39 7.10 0.62
C GLY A 36 1.77 8.18 -0.28
N ILE A 37 1.65 9.43 0.19
CA ILE A 37 1.09 10.56 -0.59
C ILE A 37 2.00 10.96 -1.74
N LEU A 38 3.32 10.84 -1.53
CA LEU A 38 4.34 11.15 -2.53
C LEU A 38 4.56 10.00 -3.52
N GLN A 39 4.02 8.81 -3.25
CA GLN A 39 3.97 7.77 -4.27
C GLN A 39 3.02 8.27 -5.36
N ARG A 40 3.49 8.23 -6.61
CA ARG A 40 2.66 8.59 -7.77
C ARG A 40 1.34 7.85 -7.67
N PRO A 41 0.19 8.48 -8.01
CA PRO A 41 -1.06 7.74 -8.10
C PRO A 41 -0.80 6.49 -8.93
N GLU A 42 -1.08 5.32 -8.37
CA GLU A 42 -1.19 4.14 -9.21
C GLU A 42 -2.20 4.48 -10.30
N THR A 43 -1.75 4.42 -11.54
CA THR A 43 -2.63 4.55 -12.69
C THR A 43 -3.19 3.17 -12.95
N ALA A 44 -4.51 3.05 -13.05
CA ALA A 44 -5.12 1.82 -13.52
C ALA A 44 -4.49 1.44 -14.87
N ASP A 45 -4.25 0.14 -15.08
CA ASP A 45 -3.72 -0.34 -16.34
C ASP A 45 -4.70 0.02 -17.47
N ARG A 46 -4.25 0.85 -18.41
CA ARG A 46 -5.07 1.18 -19.59
C ARG A 46 -4.96 0.06 -20.61
N CYS A 47 -6.01 -0.72 -20.73
CA CYS A 47 -6.07 -1.86 -21.62
C CYS A 47 -6.61 -1.44 -22.99
N ASN A 48 -5.87 -1.76 -24.05
CA ASN A 48 -6.41 -1.65 -25.39
C ASN A 48 -7.50 -2.70 -25.59
N THR A 49 -8.54 -2.35 -26.35
CA THR A 49 -9.58 -3.28 -26.75
C THR A 49 -9.61 -3.44 -28.27
N ASN A 50 -10.03 -4.61 -28.74
CA ASN A 50 -10.29 -4.85 -30.16
C ASN A 50 -11.66 -4.30 -30.59
N ALA A 51 -12.02 -4.49 -31.87
CA ALA A 51 -13.28 -4.02 -32.42
C ALA A 51 -14.51 -4.64 -31.73
N GLU A 52 -14.34 -5.83 -31.15
CA GLU A 52 -15.35 -6.57 -30.40
C GLU A 52 -15.42 -6.16 -28.92
N GLY A 53 -14.61 -5.19 -28.49
CA GLY A 53 -14.55 -4.71 -27.11
C GLY A 53 -13.81 -5.65 -26.14
N GLN A 54 -13.12 -6.67 -26.66
CA GLN A 54 -12.30 -7.57 -25.85
C GLN A 54 -10.93 -6.96 -25.58
N ILE A 55 -10.43 -7.19 -24.37
CA ILE A 55 -9.11 -6.70 -23.96
C ILE A 55 -8.02 -7.41 -24.75
N ILE A 56 -7.10 -6.61 -25.31
CA ILE A 56 -5.90 -7.10 -25.96
C ILE A 56 -4.83 -7.26 -24.88
N PRO A 57 -4.35 -8.50 -24.62
CA PRO A 57 -3.38 -8.73 -23.57
C PRO A 57 -2.02 -8.12 -23.93
N THR A 58 -1.39 -7.49 -22.94
CA THR A 58 -0.04 -6.91 -23.07
C THR A 58 1.05 -7.96 -22.88
N ARG A 59 0.76 -8.99 -22.08
CA ARG A 59 1.63 -10.13 -21.80
C ARG A 59 0.77 -11.34 -21.49
N SER A 60 1.30 -12.52 -21.77
CA SER A 60 0.70 -13.79 -21.38
C SER A 60 1.77 -14.76 -20.89
N ALA A 61 1.37 -15.72 -20.07
CA ALA A 61 2.25 -16.75 -19.56
C ALA A 61 1.53 -18.08 -19.39
N ASP A 62 2.15 -19.13 -19.90
CA ASP A 62 1.81 -20.52 -19.60
C ASP A 62 2.70 -21.06 -18.47
N GLY A 63 2.19 -22.00 -17.70
CA GLY A 63 2.97 -22.69 -16.69
C GLY A 63 2.14 -23.65 -15.86
N VAL A 64 2.64 -23.97 -14.67
CA VAL A 64 1.96 -24.76 -13.67
C VAL A 64 1.65 -23.87 -12.48
N LEU A 65 0.41 -23.89 -12.01
CA LEU A 65 0.01 -23.09 -10.86
C LEU A 65 0.72 -23.61 -9.61
N GLN A 66 1.42 -22.73 -8.90
CA GLN A 66 2.09 -23.02 -7.65
C GLN A 66 1.59 -22.08 -6.55
N ASN A 67 1.66 -22.54 -5.30
CA ASN A 67 1.28 -21.77 -4.14
C ASN A 67 2.42 -21.78 -3.11
N VAL A 68 2.79 -20.59 -2.63
CA VAL A 68 3.75 -20.42 -1.53
C VAL A 68 3.20 -19.36 -0.58
N GLY A 69 2.74 -19.78 0.60
CA GLY A 69 2.29 -18.86 1.66
C GLY A 69 1.16 -17.94 1.22
N ASP A 70 0.09 -18.52 0.65
CA ASP A 70 -1.09 -17.80 0.13
C ASP A 70 -0.81 -16.87 -1.07
N ILE A 71 0.35 -17.03 -1.70
CA ILE A 71 0.71 -16.38 -2.97
C ILE A 71 0.67 -17.42 -4.08
N TYR A 72 -0.12 -17.15 -5.12
CA TYR A 72 -0.30 -17.99 -6.29
C TYR A 72 0.45 -17.42 -7.49
N TYR A 73 1.25 -18.27 -8.14
CA TYR A 73 2.04 -17.91 -9.32
C TYR A 73 2.02 -19.01 -10.37
N SER A 74 2.25 -18.63 -11.63
CA SER A 74 2.53 -19.55 -12.72
C SER A 74 4.03 -19.81 -12.75
N HIS A 75 4.42 -21.06 -12.48
CA HIS A 75 5.80 -21.53 -12.55
C HIS A 75 6.09 -22.14 -13.92
N ARG A 76 7.26 -21.82 -14.48
CA ARG A 76 7.75 -22.40 -15.74
C ARG A 76 9.24 -22.66 -15.64
N ASP A 77 9.64 -23.90 -15.90
CA ASP A 77 11.04 -24.28 -15.92
C ASP A 77 11.86 -23.37 -16.84
N GLY A 78 12.91 -22.75 -16.27
CA GLY A 78 13.82 -21.88 -17.01
C GLY A 78 13.29 -20.46 -17.29
N SER A 79 12.20 -20.04 -16.65
CA SER A 79 11.65 -18.68 -16.73
C SER A 79 11.29 -18.16 -15.34
N ASP A 80 11.15 -16.83 -15.22
CA ASP A 80 10.69 -16.20 -13.99
C ASP A 80 9.24 -16.57 -13.69
N ASP A 81 8.94 -16.74 -12.39
CA ASP A 81 7.59 -16.98 -11.87
C ASP A 81 6.69 -15.76 -12.10
N VAL A 82 5.46 -16.03 -12.52
CA VAL A 82 4.50 -14.97 -12.80
C VAL A 82 3.42 -14.93 -11.73
N PHE A 83 3.39 -13.86 -10.95
CA PHE A 83 2.35 -13.61 -9.95
C PHE A 83 0.94 -13.58 -10.57
N ILE A 84 0.00 -14.28 -9.94
CA ILE A 84 -1.42 -14.34 -10.34
C ILE A 84 -2.31 -13.72 -9.26
N ALA A 85 -2.21 -14.19 -8.02
CA ALA A 85 -3.08 -13.78 -6.92
C ALA A 85 -2.38 -13.95 -5.57
N ALA A 86 -2.82 -13.22 -4.54
CA ALA A 86 -2.38 -13.45 -3.17
C ALA A 86 -3.43 -13.01 -2.16
N CYS A 87 -3.45 -13.64 -0.98
CA CYS A 87 -4.10 -13.08 0.20
C CYS A 87 -3.06 -12.72 1.25
N PHE A 88 -3.15 -11.51 1.78
CA PHE A 88 -2.32 -11.07 2.89
C PHE A 88 -3.15 -10.97 4.17
N PRO A 89 -2.64 -11.45 5.32
CA PRO A 89 -3.35 -11.32 6.58
C PRO A 89 -3.42 -9.85 7.00
N HIS A 90 -4.63 -9.30 7.13
CA HIS A 90 -4.86 -7.95 7.65
C HIS A 90 -5.73 -7.94 8.91
N ARG A 91 -5.65 -6.87 9.72
CA ARG A 91 -6.47 -6.73 10.95
C ARG A 91 -7.92 -6.43 10.54
N GLY A 92 -8.69 -7.47 10.30
CA GLY A 92 -10.09 -7.38 9.85
C GLY A 92 -10.52 -8.50 8.89
N GLY A 93 -9.58 -9.31 8.43
CA GLY A 93 -9.79 -10.39 7.47
C GLY A 93 -8.60 -10.51 6.51
N PRO A 94 -8.55 -11.56 5.67
CA PRO A 94 -7.58 -11.62 4.59
C PRO A 94 -7.90 -10.54 3.55
N ASP A 95 -6.90 -9.74 3.18
CA ASP A 95 -6.98 -8.82 2.05
C ASP A 95 -6.45 -9.56 0.82
N CYS A 96 -7.36 -9.90 -0.10
CA CYS A 96 -7.08 -10.77 -1.23
C CYS A 96 -7.02 -9.95 -2.52
N HIS A 97 -5.92 -10.10 -3.24
CA HIS A 97 -5.67 -9.45 -4.53
C HIS A 97 -5.69 -10.49 -5.65
N GLY A 98 -6.42 -10.18 -6.72
CA GLY A 98 -6.56 -11.06 -7.87
C GLY A 98 -7.61 -12.16 -7.67
N PRO A 99 -7.67 -13.14 -8.59
CA PRO A 99 -8.73 -14.13 -8.64
C PRO A 99 -8.50 -15.30 -7.67
N VAL A 100 -8.29 -15.03 -6.38
CA VAL A 100 -7.92 -16.04 -5.36
C VAL A 100 -8.92 -17.19 -5.31
N GLU A 101 -10.21 -16.88 -5.26
CA GLU A 101 -11.31 -17.85 -5.19
C GLU A 101 -11.34 -18.83 -6.36
N TYR A 102 -10.68 -18.50 -7.47
CA TYR A 102 -10.60 -19.33 -8.67
C TYR A 102 -9.30 -20.14 -8.80
N VAL A 103 -8.25 -19.74 -8.07
CA VAL A 103 -6.97 -20.46 -8.03
C VAL A 103 -6.85 -21.39 -6.82
N GLU A 104 -7.67 -21.14 -5.79
CA GLU A 104 -7.71 -21.96 -4.59
C GLU A 104 -8.08 -23.42 -4.94
N GLY A 105 -7.27 -24.36 -4.45
CA GLY A 105 -7.47 -25.79 -4.71
C GLY A 105 -6.94 -26.30 -6.06
N HIS A 106 -6.44 -25.43 -6.96
CA HIS A 106 -5.95 -25.81 -8.29
C HIS A 106 -4.41 -25.92 -8.40
N THR A 107 -3.69 -26.00 -7.26
CA THR A 107 -2.23 -26.10 -7.26
C THR A 107 -1.74 -27.34 -8.02
N ASN A 108 -0.66 -27.17 -8.78
CA ASN A 108 -0.06 -28.14 -9.71
C ASN A 108 -0.86 -28.38 -11.01
N GLU A 109 -1.88 -27.58 -11.29
CA GLU A 109 -2.59 -27.63 -12.56
C GLU A 109 -1.97 -26.73 -13.63
N PRO A 110 -2.06 -27.11 -14.92
CA PRO A 110 -1.60 -26.26 -16.01
C PRO A 110 -2.46 -25.00 -16.09
N VAL A 111 -1.79 -23.86 -16.19
CA VAL A 111 -2.41 -22.54 -16.23
C VAL A 111 -1.90 -21.72 -17.40
N HIS A 112 -2.82 -21.03 -18.07
CA HIS A 112 -2.55 -19.93 -18.98
C HIS A 112 -3.09 -18.66 -18.35
N VAL A 113 -2.29 -17.60 -18.29
CA VAL A 113 -2.71 -16.32 -17.72
C VAL A 113 -2.37 -15.19 -18.69
N GLU A 114 -3.34 -14.32 -18.94
CA GLU A 114 -3.16 -13.11 -19.73
C GLU A 114 -3.29 -11.89 -18.84
N PHE A 115 -2.48 -10.86 -19.12
CA PHE A 115 -2.46 -9.63 -18.35
C PHE A 115 -2.59 -8.40 -19.22
N CYS A 116 -3.21 -7.39 -18.63
CA CYS A 116 -3.08 -6.01 -19.05
C CYS A 116 -2.26 -5.26 -18.00
N GLY A 117 -1.02 -4.90 -18.35
CA GLY A 117 -0.07 -4.34 -17.38
C GLY A 117 0.21 -5.33 -16.25
N LYS A 118 -0.17 -4.96 -15.02
CA LYS A 118 -0.05 -5.81 -13.83
C LYS A 118 -1.32 -6.60 -13.53
N THR A 119 -2.44 -6.22 -14.11
CA THR A 119 -3.76 -6.80 -13.83
C THR A 119 -4.00 -8.08 -14.64
N VAL A 120 -4.45 -9.15 -13.99
CA VAL A 120 -4.90 -10.39 -14.66
C VAL A 120 -6.22 -10.12 -15.37
N THR A 121 -6.29 -10.38 -16.68
CA THR A 121 -7.50 -10.18 -17.50
C THR A 121 -8.10 -11.49 -17.98
N ARG A 122 -7.30 -12.56 -18.03
CA ARG A 122 -7.78 -13.90 -18.36
C ARG A 122 -6.95 -14.93 -17.62
N LEU A 123 -7.62 -15.97 -17.14
CA LEU A 123 -7.02 -17.10 -16.46
C LEU A 123 -7.67 -18.37 -16.97
N THR A 124 -6.89 -19.25 -17.57
CA THR A 124 -7.34 -20.56 -17.99
C THR A 124 -6.65 -21.62 -17.14
N ILE A 125 -7.41 -22.36 -16.33
CA ILE A 125 -6.91 -23.44 -15.47
C ILE A 125 -7.64 -24.72 -15.86
N SER A 126 -6.90 -25.78 -16.23
CA SER A 126 -7.49 -27.08 -16.57
C SER A 126 -8.69 -27.02 -17.53
N LYS A 127 -8.60 -26.14 -18.55
CA LYS A 127 -9.63 -25.85 -19.58
C LYS A 127 -10.81 -24.98 -19.14
N ASN A 128 -10.87 -24.57 -17.88
CA ASN A 128 -11.81 -23.55 -17.43
C ASN A 128 -11.26 -22.17 -17.79
N ASP A 129 -11.94 -21.46 -18.69
CA ASP A 129 -11.54 -20.12 -19.15
C ASP A 129 -12.29 -19.05 -18.35
N LEU A 130 -11.55 -18.29 -17.54
CA LEU A 130 -12.07 -17.21 -16.70
C LEU A 130 -11.60 -15.88 -17.27
N ARG A 131 -12.52 -14.93 -17.39
CA ARG A 131 -12.24 -13.59 -17.93
C ARG A 131 -12.57 -12.55 -16.88
N PHE A 132 -11.64 -11.63 -16.67
CA PHE A 132 -11.75 -10.57 -15.70
C PHE A 132 -11.71 -9.22 -16.40
N THR A 133 -12.65 -8.37 -16.04
CA THR A 133 -12.65 -6.98 -16.49
C THR A 133 -11.80 -6.17 -15.52
N PRO A 134 -10.73 -5.50 -15.98
CA PRO A 134 -9.92 -4.64 -15.14
C PRO A 134 -10.79 -3.49 -14.63
N THR A 135 -10.53 -3.09 -13.39
CA THR A 135 -11.21 -1.97 -12.74
C THR A 135 -11.09 -0.72 -13.62
N THR A 136 -12.19 -0.02 -13.84
CA THR A 136 -12.18 1.18 -14.68
C THR A 136 -11.30 2.27 -14.05
N GLN A 137 -10.71 3.13 -14.89
CA GLN A 137 -9.93 4.28 -14.40
C GLN A 137 -10.77 5.17 -13.46
N GLU A 138 -12.06 5.31 -13.71
CA GLU A 138 -12.97 6.11 -12.87
C GLU A 138 -13.12 5.53 -11.45
N GLU A 139 -13.24 4.22 -11.33
CA GLU A 139 -13.35 3.52 -10.06
C GLU A 139 -12.01 3.55 -9.29
N PHE A 140 -10.90 3.41 -10.01
CA PHE A 140 -9.56 3.58 -9.43
C PHE A 140 -9.32 5.03 -8.96
N ASP A 141 -9.75 6.01 -9.75
CA ASP A 141 -9.66 7.43 -9.41
C ASP A 141 -10.54 7.77 -8.20
N ALA A 142 -11.72 7.15 -8.05
CA ALA A 142 -12.57 7.31 -6.88
C ALA A 142 -11.90 6.77 -5.60
N ILE A 143 -11.30 5.59 -5.65
CA ILE A 143 -10.57 4.98 -4.52
C ILE A 143 -9.34 5.82 -4.16
N ASN A 144 -8.54 6.22 -5.16
CA ASN A 144 -7.37 7.09 -4.96
C ASN A 144 -7.76 8.48 -4.41
N ALA A 145 -8.88 9.05 -4.87
CA ALA A 145 -9.35 10.34 -4.39
C ALA A 145 -9.73 10.29 -2.90
N GLN A 146 -10.28 9.17 -2.44
CA GLN A 146 -10.66 9.00 -1.04
C GLN A 146 -9.43 8.88 -0.13
N GLY A 147 -8.43 8.08 -0.53
CA GLY A 147 -7.17 7.94 0.22
C GLY A 147 -6.40 9.26 0.33
N LYS A 148 -6.22 9.97 -0.79
CA LYS A 148 -5.53 11.27 -0.81
C LYS A 148 -6.21 12.33 0.07
N ARG A 149 -7.55 12.35 0.14
CA ARG A 149 -8.28 13.30 0.99
C ARG A 149 -7.97 13.10 2.48
N PHE A 150 -7.97 11.85 2.95
CA PHE A 150 -7.67 11.55 4.34
C PHE A 150 -6.25 12.01 4.71
N ASP A 151 -5.31 11.69 3.84
CA ASP A 151 -3.90 12.03 4.00
C ASP A 151 -3.63 13.55 4.01
N TYR A 152 -4.28 14.32 3.12
CA TYR A 152 -4.19 15.79 3.16
C TYR A 152 -4.78 16.40 4.43
N ILE A 153 -5.86 15.81 4.97
CA ILE A 153 -6.45 16.24 6.24
C ILE A 153 -5.46 16.01 7.39
N VAL A 154 -4.84 14.83 7.46
CA VAL A 154 -3.84 14.50 8.49
C VAL A 154 -2.64 15.46 8.40
N LEU A 155 -2.13 15.71 7.19
CA LEU A 155 -1.04 16.67 6.97
C LEU A 155 -1.45 18.09 7.41
N GLY A 156 -2.65 18.53 7.07
CA GLY A 156 -3.18 19.85 7.47
C GLY A 156 -3.27 20.03 8.99
N ILE A 157 -3.77 19.01 9.70
CA ILE A 157 -3.84 19.01 11.17
C ILE A 157 -2.43 19.10 11.78
N ALA A 158 -1.48 18.32 11.26
CA ALA A 158 -0.11 18.34 11.77
C ALA A 158 0.56 19.72 11.61
N VAL A 159 0.40 20.37 10.45
CA VAL A 159 0.92 21.73 10.21
C VAL A 159 0.30 22.74 11.19
N LEU A 160 -1.01 22.65 11.45
CA LEU A 160 -1.69 23.53 12.42
C LEU A 160 -1.18 23.34 13.85
N LEU A 161 -0.94 22.09 14.28
CA LEU A 161 -0.38 21.79 15.60
C LEU A 161 1.05 22.32 15.76
N ILE A 162 1.88 22.21 14.71
CA ILE A 162 3.23 22.78 14.70
C ILE A 162 3.17 24.31 14.76
N ALA A 163 2.33 24.94 13.95
CA ALA A 163 2.18 26.39 13.97
C ALA A 163 1.68 26.90 15.34
N GLY A 164 0.67 26.22 15.92
CA GLY A 164 0.11 26.56 17.23
C GLY A 164 1.12 26.44 18.36
N SER A 165 1.93 25.38 18.37
CA SER A 165 2.99 25.19 19.37
C SER A 165 4.09 26.25 19.27
N VAL A 166 4.50 26.64 18.06
CA VAL A 166 5.48 27.73 17.84
C VAL A 166 4.94 29.08 18.33
N ILE A 167 3.66 29.39 18.06
CA ILE A 167 3.02 30.63 18.52
C ILE A 167 2.89 30.64 20.05
N GLY A 168 2.45 29.54 20.65
CA GLY A 168 2.35 29.39 22.11
C GLY A 168 3.69 29.57 22.80
N PHE A 169 4.76 28.98 22.25
CA PHE A 169 6.11 29.15 22.75
C PHE A 169 6.60 30.60 22.66
N ARG A 170 6.33 31.29 21.54
CA ARG A 170 6.66 32.71 21.38
C ARG A 170 5.92 33.61 22.37
N ARG A 171 4.67 33.30 22.71
CA ARG A 171 3.90 34.04 23.72
C ARG A 171 4.47 33.84 25.12
N MET A 172 4.76 32.60 25.51
CA MET A 172 5.37 32.30 26.81
C MET A 172 6.78 32.88 26.97
N ARG A 173 7.52 33.11 25.89
CA ARG A 173 8.85 33.74 25.93
C ARG A 173 8.82 35.26 26.07
N ARG A 174 7.66 35.88 25.83
CA ARG A 174 7.46 37.34 25.92
C ARG A 174 6.76 37.77 27.22
N ALA A 175 6.10 36.83 27.91
CA ALA A 175 5.55 37.01 29.25
C ALA A 175 6.62 36.68 30.30
#